data_AF-A0A1W2EVI1-F1
#
_entry.id   AF-A0A1W2EVI1-F1
#
_cell.length_a   1.000
_cell.length_b   1.000
_cell.length_c   1.000
_cell.angle_alpha   90.00
_cell.angle_beta   90.00
_cell.angle_gamma   90.00
#
_symmetry.space_group_name_H-M   'P 1'
#
loop_
_entity.id
_entity.type
_entity.pdbx_description
1 polymer ?
#
loop_
_entity_poly.entity_id
_entity_poly.type
_entity_poly.pdbx_seq_one_letter_code
_entity_poly.pdbx_strand_id
1 'polypeptide(L)'
;QLGQADPMAEHRLIPSARLVSRLNLQPWYPPDAPLQPDLYQPQQVTIPLRQHIGAPSVPVVKEGDGVTTGQLIAELPAGALGAPVHASITGIVTQVSSQAITIRKGSGSA
;
A
#
# COMPACT_ATOMS: atom_id res chain seq x y z
N GLN A 1 -15.33 26.63 -3.16
CA GLN A 1 -15.60 26.97 -1.74
C GLN A 1 -16.38 25.82 -1.15
N LEU A 2 -15.99 25.30 0.02
CA LEU A 2 -16.79 24.28 0.71
C LEU A 2 -18.09 24.94 1.23
N GLY A 3 -19.22 24.24 1.11
CA GLY A 3 -20.51 24.73 1.60
C GLY A 3 -20.55 24.85 3.13
N GLN A 4 -21.49 25.66 3.65
CA GLN A 4 -21.68 25.82 5.09
C GLN A 4 -22.13 24.49 5.72
N ALA A 5 -21.55 24.14 6.87
CA ALA A 5 -21.89 22.91 7.57
C ALA A 5 -23.37 22.90 7.97
N ASP A 6 -24.06 21.79 7.71
CA ASP A 6 -25.46 21.59 8.09
C ASP A 6 -25.58 21.54 9.63
N PRO A 7 -26.37 22.43 10.27
CA PRO A 7 -26.56 22.46 11.72
C PRO A 7 -27.05 21.13 12.31
N MET A 8 -27.72 20.30 11.50
CA MET A 8 -28.28 19.02 11.93
C MET A 8 -27.25 17.87 11.90
N ALA A 9 -26.02 18.09 11.42
CA ALA A 9 -25.00 17.04 11.34
C ALA A 9 -24.62 16.49 12.72
N GLU A 10 -24.51 17.36 13.73
CA GLU A 10 -24.14 16.97 15.11
C GLU A 10 -25.20 16.07 15.77
N HIS A 11 -26.48 16.30 15.47
CA HIS A 11 -27.59 15.55 16.04
C HIS A 11 -27.86 14.20 15.37
N ARG A 12 -27.24 13.93 14.21
CA ARG A 12 -27.36 12.67 13.45
C ARG A 12 -26.27 11.64 13.78
N LEU A 13 -25.30 12.01 14.61
CA LEU A 13 -24.22 11.13 15.00
C LEU A 13 -24.76 10.00 15.90
N ILE A 14 -24.53 8.76 15.50
CA ILE A 14 -24.73 7.61 16.39
C ILE A 14 -23.51 7.53 17.29
N PRO A 15 -23.67 7.45 18.63
CA PRO A 15 -22.53 7.23 19.51
C PRO A 15 -21.80 5.95 19.07
N SER A 16 -20.54 6.06 18.68
CA SER A 16 -19.72 4.94 18.17
C SER A 16 -19.70 3.77 19.16
N ALA A 17 -19.70 4.07 20.46
CA ALA A 17 -19.84 3.07 21.52
C ALA A 17 -21.12 2.21 21.38
N ARG A 18 -22.27 2.80 21.05
CA ARG A 18 -23.51 2.04 20.81
C ARG A 18 -23.41 1.18 19.56
N LEU A 19 -22.74 1.66 18.51
CA LEU A 19 -22.53 0.89 17.29
C LEU A 19 -21.61 -0.31 17.56
N VAL A 20 -20.51 -0.12 18.28
CA VAL A 20 -19.57 -1.17 18.70
C VAL A 20 -20.28 -2.25 19.52
N SER A 21 -21.11 -1.87 20.49
CA SER A 21 -21.91 -2.83 21.26
C SER A 21 -22.93 -3.59 20.39
N ARG A 22 -23.62 -2.91 19.48
CA ARG A 22 -24.62 -3.55 18.58
C ARG A 22 -23.99 -4.52 17.59
N LEU A 23 -22.80 -4.20 17.08
CA LEU A 23 -22.06 -5.06 16.16
C LEU A 23 -21.26 -6.15 16.87
N ASN A 24 -21.39 -6.27 18.21
CA ASN A 24 -20.62 -7.18 19.04
C ASN A 24 -19.10 -7.01 18.88
N LEU A 25 -18.61 -5.82 18.54
CA LEU A 25 -17.20 -5.58 18.23
C LEU A 25 -16.31 -5.41 19.48
N GLN A 26 -16.90 -5.45 20.68
CA GLN A 26 -16.19 -5.21 21.95
C GLN A 26 -14.93 -6.08 22.15
N PRO A 27 -14.90 -7.38 21.79
CA PRO A 27 -13.67 -8.19 21.92
C PRO A 27 -12.53 -7.78 20.97
N TRP A 28 -12.84 -7.08 19.87
CA TRP A 28 -11.91 -6.75 18.79
C TRP A 28 -11.62 -5.25 18.67
N TYR A 29 -12.32 -4.42 19.45
CA TYR A 29 -12.19 -2.97 19.44
C TYR A 29 -11.79 -2.49 20.84
N PRO A 30 -10.53 -2.70 21.25
CA PRO A 30 -10.05 -2.18 22.51
C PRO A 30 -10.14 -0.64 22.51
N PRO A 31 -10.55 0.00 23.63
CA PRO A 31 -10.64 1.46 23.72
C PRO A 31 -9.27 2.12 23.52
N ASP A 32 -8.21 1.41 23.89
CA ASP A 32 -6.84 1.81 23.71
C ASP A 32 -6.32 1.14 22.43
N ALA A 33 -6.27 1.88 21.33
CA ALA A 33 -5.59 1.49 20.10
C ALA A 33 -4.22 2.18 20.05
N PRO A 34 -3.24 1.75 20.87
CA PRO A 34 -1.96 2.45 20.97
C PRO A 34 -1.23 2.35 19.64
N LEU A 35 -0.71 3.50 19.17
CA LEU A 35 0.18 3.53 18.03
C LEU A 35 1.47 2.79 18.41
N GLN A 36 1.75 1.68 17.74
CA GLN A 36 3.03 1.01 17.85
C GLN A 36 4.00 1.62 16.84
N PRO A 37 5.21 2.06 17.26
CA PRO A 37 6.19 2.67 16.37
C PRO A 37 6.86 1.64 15.45
N ASP A 38 6.80 0.36 15.82
CA ASP A 38 7.42 -0.72 15.08
C ASP A 38 6.67 -0.97 13.77
N LEU A 39 7.29 -0.55 12.67
CA LEU A 39 6.77 -0.81 11.33
C LEU A 39 7.14 -2.23 10.90
N TYR A 40 6.14 -2.97 10.41
CA TYR A 40 6.35 -4.29 9.82
C TYR A 40 7.31 -4.19 8.63
N GLN A 41 8.40 -4.95 8.68
CA GLN A 41 9.39 -5.03 7.59
C GLN A 41 9.24 -6.37 6.85
N PRO A 42 8.56 -6.42 5.70
CA PRO A 42 8.41 -7.65 4.94
C PRO A 42 9.76 -8.13 4.40
N GLN A 43 9.99 -9.44 4.44
CA GLN A 43 11.17 -10.08 3.85
C GLN A 43 11.07 -10.19 2.33
N GLN A 44 9.85 -10.19 1.81
CA GLN A 44 9.55 -10.28 0.39
C GLN A 44 8.28 -9.50 0.08
N VAL A 45 8.27 -8.83 -1.06
CA VAL A 45 7.10 -8.14 -1.60
C VAL A 45 6.90 -8.55 -3.05
N THR A 46 5.65 -8.67 -3.48
CA THR A 46 5.27 -8.82 -4.88
C THR A 46 4.47 -7.59 -5.26
N ILE A 47 4.97 -6.81 -6.19
CA ILE A 47 4.45 -5.51 -6.60
C ILE A 47 3.73 -5.69 -7.94
N PRO A 48 2.38 -5.58 -7.99
CA PRO A 48 1.64 -5.69 -9.23
C PRO A 48 1.98 -4.56 -10.20
N LEU A 49 1.97 -4.85 -11.49
CA LEU A 49 2.19 -3.87 -12.57
C LEU A 49 0.89 -3.13 -12.96
N ARG A 50 -0.27 -3.64 -12.51
CA ARG A 50 -1.59 -3.06 -12.74
C ARG A 50 -2.22 -2.60 -11.43
N GLN A 51 -1.77 -1.46 -10.92
CA GLN A 51 -2.26 -0.86 -9.65
C GLN A 51 -3.30 0.24 -9.84
N HIS A 52 -3.55 0.64 -11.09
CA HIS A 52 -4.42 1.75 -11.43
C HIS A 52 -5.29 1.44 -12.66
N ILE A 53 -6.21 2.34 -13.00
CA ILE A 53 -7.17 2.17 -14.11
C ILE A 53 -6.51 2.14 -15.50
N GLY A 54 -5.36 2.80 -15.65
CA GLY A 54 -4.60 2.89 -16.90
C GLY A 54 -3.93 1.59 -17.36
N ALA A 55 -3.06 1.67 -18.38
CA ALA A 55 -2.34 0.53 -18.91
C ALA A 55 -1.35 -0.07 -17.88
N PRO A 56 -1.14 -1.39 -17.83
CA PRO A 56 -0.12 -1.97 -16.96
C PRO A 56 1.27 -1.38 -17.22
N SER A 57 2.02 -1.12 -16.15
CA SER A 57 3.41 -0.68 -16.27
C SER A 57 4.30 -1.80 -16.81
N VAL A 58 5.33 -1.42 -17.57
CA VAL A 58 6.32 -2.32 -18.17
C VAL A 58 7.56 -2.34 -17.28
N PRO A 59 8.02 -3.52 -16.81
CA PRO A 59 9.23 -3.63 -16.00
C PRO A 59 10.46 -3.02 -16.69
N VAL A 60 11.26 -2.28 -15.94
CA VAL A 60 12.57 -1.75 -16.38
C VAL A 60 13.75 -2.44 -15.69
N VAL A 61 13.45 -3.40 -14.80
CA VAL A 61 14.41 -4.24 -14.08
C VAL A 61 14.26 -5.71 -14.50
N LYS A 62 15.27 -6.52 -14.15
CA LYS A 62 15.39 -7.94 -14.49
C LYS A 62 15.54 -8.77 -13.21
N GLU A 63 15.30 -10.07 -13.33
CA GLU A 63 15.65 -11.00 -12.26
C GLU A 63 17.16 -10.95 -11.95
N GLY A 64 17.51 -10.91 -10.67
CA GLY A 64 18.87 -10.74 -10.17
C GLY A 64 19.30 -9.30 -9.92
N ASP A 65 18.55 -8.30 -10.41
CA ASP A 65 18.90 -6.89 -10.19
C ASP A 65 18.76 -6.50 -8.71
N GLY A 66 19.72 -5.73 -8.22
CA GLY A 66 19.62 -5.04 -6.93
C GLY A 66 18.83 -3.75 -7.06
N VAL A 67 17.89 -3.51 -6.15
CA VAL A 67 17.06 -2.31 -6.12
C VAL A 67 17.04 -1.68 -4.73
N THR A 68 16.94 -0.34 -4.68
CA THR A 68 16.74 0.41 -3.43
C THR A 68 15.30 0.87 -3.27
N THR A 69 14.80 1.01 -2.04
CA THR A 69 13.47 1.60 -1.80
C THR A 69 13.33 2.94 -2.53
N GLY A 70 12.21 3.12 -3.24
CA GLY A 70 11.93 4.30 -4.04
C GLY A 70 12.53 4.30 -5.43
N GLN A 71 13.33 3.29 -5.80
CA GLN A 71 13.85 3.14 -7.17
C GLN A 71 12.73 2.79 -8.15
N LEU A 72 12.77 3.39 -9.34
CA LEU A 72 11.86 3.07 -10.45
C LEU A 72 12.10 1.64 -10.94
N ILE A 73 11.05 0.81 -10.95
CA ILE A 73 11.12 -0.61 -11.36
C ILE A 73 10.18 -0.97 -12.51
N ALA A 74 9.18 -0.14 -12.79
CA ALA A 74 8.38 -0.24 -14.01
C ALA A 74 7.91 1.14 -14.49
N GLU A 75 7.89 1.32 -15.80
CA GLU A 75 7.50 2.55 -16.49
C GLU A 75 6.22 2.37 -17.29
N LEU A 76 5.62 3.48 -17.73
CA LEU A 76 4.45 3.41 -18.58
C LEU A 76 4.84 3.10 -20.03
N PRO A 77 3.99 2.35 -20.77
CA PRO A 77 4.06 2.39 -22.23
C PRO A 77 3.94 3.83 -22.75
N ALA A 78 4.70 4.17 -23.80
CA ALA A 78 4.71 5.52 -24.36
C ALA A 78 3.29 6.00 -24.74
N GLY A 79 2.90 7.18 -24.25
CA GLY A 79 1.59 7.78 -24.52
C GLY A 79 0.42 7.14 -23.77
N ALA A 80 0.66 6.13 -22.92
CA ALA A 80 -0.40 5.54 -22.11
C ALA A 80 -0.68 6.35 -20.84
N LEU A 81 -1.95 6.37 -20.43
CA LEU A 81 -2.36 6.84 -19.11
C LEU A 81 -1.97 5.80 -18.05
N GLY A 82 -1.36 6.24 -16.95
CA GLY A 82 -1.00 5.38 -15.82
C GLY A 82 -0.08 6.08 -14.82
N ALA A 83 0.65 5.30 -14.03
CA ALA A 83 1.65 5.79 -13.08
C ALA A 83 2.86 4.83 -13.03
N PRO A 84 4.08 5.36 -12.88
CA PRO A 84 5.27 4.54 -12.71
C PRO A 84 5.24 3.76 -11.39
N VAL A 85 5.87 2.58 -11.38
CA VAL A 85 5.95 1.72 -10.19
C VAL A 85 7.36 1.76 -9.63
N HIS A 86 7.46 1.93 -8.31
CA HIS A 86 8.71 2.00 -7.58
C HIS A 86 8.85 0.85 -6.57
N ALA A 87 10.09 0.48 -6.23
CA ALA A 87 10.38 -0.53 -5.23
C ALA A 87 9.94 -0.08 -3.83
N SER A 88 9.12 -0.88 -3.16
CA SER A 88 8.67 -0.61 -1.79
C SER A 88 9.70 -1.01 -0.72
N ILE A 89 10.67 -1.86 -1.08
CA ILE A 89 11.78 -2.27 -0.22
C ILE A 89 13.10 -2.32 -1.01
N THR A 90 14.22 -2.15 -0.31
CA THR A 90 15.55 -2.47 -0.82
C THR A 90 15.77 -3.98 -0.81
N GLY A 91 16.30 -4.53 -1.90
CA GLY A 91 16.51 -5.96 -2.03
C GLY A 91 16.98 -6.38 -3.42
N ILE A 92 16.77 -7.68 -3.72
CA ILE A 92 17.06 -8.29 -5.02
C ILE A 92 15.75 -8.67 -5.68
N VAL A 93 15.61 -8.36 -6.97
CA VAL A 93 14.49 -8.81 -7.80
C VAL A 93 14.62 -10.30 -8.01
N THR A 94 13.68 -11.09 -7.48
CA THR A 94 13.70 -12.55 -7.58
C THR A 94 12.80 -13.09 -8.68
N GLN A 95 11.83 -12.29 -9.15
CA GLN A 95 10.94 -12.69 -10.23
C GLN A 95 10.42 -11.47 -10.98
N VAL A 96 10.37 -11.55 -12.32
CA VAL A 96 9.70 -10.56 -13.18
C VAL A 96 8.73 -11.28 -14.09
N SER A 97 7.45 -10.88 -14.03
CA SER A 97 6.39 -11.43 -14.87
C SER A 97 5.60 -10.33 -15.57
N SER A 98 4.68 -10.72 -16.46
CA SER A 98 3.76 -9.77 -17.10
C SER A 98 2.76 -9.13 -16.12
N GLN A 99 2.63 -9.66 -14.91
CA GLN A 99 1.64 -9.20 -13.92
C GLN A 99 2.27 -8.49 -12.72
N ALA A 100 3.49 -8.86 -12.32
CA ALA A 100 4.11 -8.38 -11.10
C ALA A 100 5.64 -8.57 -11.08
N ILE A 101 6.29 -7.82 -10.21
CA ILE A 101 7.72 -7.94 -9.85
C ILE A 101 7.83 -8.37 -8.38
N THR A 102 8.63 -9.39 -8.09
CA THR A 102 8.90 -9.84 -6.72
C THR A 102 10.29 -9.40 -6.29
N ILE A 103 10.39 -8.75 -5.13
CA ILE A 103 11.63 -8.29 -4.50
C ILE A 103 11.78 -8.99 -3.16
N ARG A 104 12.94 -9.58 -2.89
CA ARG A 104 13.31 -10.15 -1.61
C ARG A 104 14.40 -9.33 -0.95
N LYS A 105 14.27 -9.06 0.35
CA LYS A 105 15.32 -8.40 1.14
C LYS A 105 16.61 -9.22 1.03
N GLY A 106 17.73 -8.56 0.73
CA GLY A 106 19.04 -9.22 0.74
C GLY A 106 19.38 -9.65 2.16
N SER A 107 20.02 -10.81 2.32
CA SER A 107 20.59 -11.25 3.60
C SER A 107 21.81 -10.41 3.96
N GLY A 108 21.60 -9.13 4.25
CA GLY A 108 22.59 -8.20 4.75
C GLY A 108 22.16 -7.75 6.14
N SER A 109 23.02 -8.00 7.12
CA SER A 109 22.84 -7.71 8.54
C SER A 109 22.17 -6.36 8.81
N ALA A 110 21.12 -6.39 9.62
CA ALA A 110 20.80 -5.28 10.50
C ALA A 110 21.77 -5.32 11.69
#